data_AF-A0A1H6CTI4-F1
#
_entry.id   AF-A0A1H6CTI4-F1
#
_cell.length_a   1.000
_cell.length_b   1.000
_cell.length_c   1.000
_cell.angle_alpha   90.00
_cell.angle_beta   90.00
_cell.angle_gamma   90.00
#
_symmetry.space_group_name_H-M   'P 1'
#
loop_
_entity.id
_entity.type
_entity.pdbx_description
1 polymer ?
#
loop_
_entity_poly.entity_id
_entity_poly.type
_entity_poly.pdbx_seq_one_letter_code
_entity_poly.pdbx_strand_id
1 'polypeptide(L)'
;MQIDRFPALPAFLLEQLTPFNQAALPDWALLYDANEALRAAHPESVFSTAPYLYIDLRGQTCGLIFREQATDELFYVYREAEGSH
;
A
#
# COMPACT_ATOMS: atom_id res chain seq x y z
N MET A 1 -7.74 -9.22 2.64
CA MET A 1 -6.74 -8.13 2.59
C MET A 1 -6.44 -7.73 4.01
N GLN A 2 -5.16 -7.61 4.35
CA GLN A 2 -4.73 -7.03 5.62
C GLN A 2 -4.34 -5.57 5.40
N ILE A 3 -4.62 -4.73 6.40
CA ILE A 3 -4.30 -3.29 6.41
C ILE A 3 -3.56 -2.99 7.70
N ASP A 4 -2.30 -2.58 7.56
CA ASP A 4 -1.49 -2.10 8.68
C ASP A 4 -1.28 -0.58 8.58
N ARG A 5 -1.41 0.12 9.72
CA ARG A 5 -1.28 1.58 9.81
C ARG A 5 0.03 1.97 10.48
N PHE A 6 0.71 2.93 9.89
CA PHE A 6 1.98 3.47 10.35
C PHE A 6 1.94 5.00 10.43
N PRO A 7 2.70 5.61 11.34
CA PRO A 7 2.85 7.07 11.36
C PRO A 7 3.46 7.58 10.05
N ALA A 8 3.30 8.88 9.80
CA ALA A 8 3.91 9.56 8.67
C ALA A 8 5.44 9.34 8.63
N LEU A 9 5.97 9.11 7.44
CA LEU A 9 7.42 9.04 7.21
C LEU A 9 7.97 10.39 6.74
N PRO A 10 9.22 10.70 7.07
CA PRO A 10 9.95 11.78 6.41
C PRO A 10 9.93 11.66 4.89
N ALA A 11 9.72 12.78 4.19
CA ALA A 11 9.57 12.81 2.73
C ALA A 11 10.73 12.13 1.98
N PHE A 12 11.97 12.29 2.46
CA PHE A 12 13.16 11.70 1.84
C PHE A 12 13.18 10.15 1.86
N LEU A 13 12.43 9.52 2.78
CA LEU A 13 12.26 8.06 2.78
C LEU A 13 11.19 7.63 1.79
N LEU A 14 10.10 8.41 1.65
CA LEU A 14 9.04 8.14 0.67
C LEU A 14 9.55 8.27 -0.76
N GLU A 15 10.45 9.21 -1.03
CA GLU A 15 11.08 9.41 -2.34
C GLU A 15 11.92 8.21 -2.81
N GLN A 16 12.34 7.33 -1.90
CA GLN A 16 13.06 6.09 -2.23
C GLN A 16 12.12 4.95 -2.63
N LEU A 17 10.81 5.10 -2.39
CA LEU A 17 9.83 4.08 -2.75
C LEU A 17 9.45 4.19 -4.22
N THR A 18 9.21 3.04 -4.85
CA THR A 18 8.77 3.00 -6.25
C THR A 18 7.27 3.25 -6.35
N PRO A 19 6.82 4.31 -7.05
CA PRO A 19 5.39 4.50 -7.33
C PRO A 19 4.83 3.31 -8.11
N PHE A 20 3.61 2.87 -7.78
CA PHE A 20 2.99 1.70 -8.41
C PHE A 20 2.92 1.79 -9.94
N ASN A 21 2.62 2.98 -10.47
CA ASN A 21 2.54 3.23 -11.92
C ASN A 21 3.91 3.20 -12.63
N GLN A 22 5.02 3.14 -11.88
CA GLN A 22 6.38 3.00 -12.39
C GLN A 22 6.94 1.59 -12.18
N ALA A 23 6.17 0.67 -11.59
CA ALA A 23 6.58 -0.71 -11.42
C ALA A 23 6.72 -1.41 -12.78
N ALA A 24 7.72 -2.30 -12.92
CA ALA A 24 7.97 -3.03 -14.15
C ALA A 24 6.81 -3.97 -14.54
N LEU A 25 6.10 -4.51 -13.55
CA LEU A 25 4.94 -5.38 -13.71
C LEU A 25 3.86 -4.98 -12.69
N PRO A 26 3.02 -3.97 -12.99
CA PRO A 26 1.98 -3.53 -12.08
C PRO A 26 0.84 -4.56 -11.99
N ASP A 27 0.53 -5.02 -10.77
CA ASP A 27 -0.65 -5.85 -10.49
C ASP A 27 -1.87 -4.93 -10.24
N TRP A 28 -2.63 -4.67 -11.30
CA TRP A 28 -3.83 -3.83 -11.23
C TRP A 28 -4.96 -4.45 -10.41
N ALA A 29 -5.02 -5.79 -10.30
CA ALA A 29 -6.00 -6.46 -9.45
C ALA A 29 -5.68 -6.18 -7.97
N LEU A 30 -4.40 -6.26 -7.59
CA LEU A 30 -3.96 -5.87 -6.25
C LEU A 30 -4.33 -4.42 -5.92
N LEU A 31 -4.13 -3.50 -6.87
CA LEU A 31 -4.52 -2.10 -6.68
C LEU A 31 -6.02 -1.95 -6.46
N TYR A 32 -6.84 -2.61 -7.27
CA TYR A 32 -8.30 -2.53 -7.14
C TYR A 32 -8.77 -3.10 -5.79
N ASP A 33 -8.35 -4.31 -5.46
CA ASP A 33 -8.72 -4.99 -4.22
C ASP A 33 -8.28 -4.19 -2.98
N ALA A 34 -7.09 -3.58 -3.03
CA ALA A 34 -6.56 -2.75 -1.95
C ALA A 34 -7.37 -1.45 -1.76
N ASN A 35 -7.76 -0.80 -2.86
CA ASN A 35 -8.63 0.39 -2.79
C ASN A 35 -10.00 0.06 -2.22
N GLU A 36 -10.61 -1.06 -2.63
CA GLU A 36 -11.90 -1.51 -2.08
C GLU A 36 -11.79 -1.79 -0.57
N ALA A 37 -10.73 -2.49 -0.15
CA ALA A 37 -10.50 -2.78 1.27
C ALA A 37 -10.29 -1.50 2.10
N LEU A 38 -9.49 -0.55 1.61
CA LEU A 38 -9.28 0.74 2.27
C LEU A 38 -10.56 1.56 2.38
N ARG A 39 -11.34 1.65 1.29
CA ARG A 39 -12.60 2.40 1.28
C ARG A 39 -13.62 1.79 2.24
N ALA A 40 -13.64 0.47 2.38
CA ALA A 40 -14.51 -0.21 3.33
C ALA A 40 -14.10 0.02 4.79
N ALA A 41 -12.79 -0.01 5.08
CA ALA A 41 -12.27 0.14 6.44
C ALA A 41 -12.18 1.61 6.91
N HIS A 42 -11.96 2.54 5.98
CA HIS A 42 -11.72 3.95 6.23
C HIS A 42 -12.57 4.82 5.27
N PRO A 43 -13.91 4.77 5.36
CA PRO A 43 -14.80 5.40 4.37
C PRO A 43 -14.74 6.94 4.36
N GLU A 44 -14.29 7.56 5.44
CA GLU A 44 -14.16 9.02 5.55
C GLU A 44 -12.76 9.53 5.13
N SER A 45 -11.80 8.63 4.93
CA SER A 45 -10.43 8.95 4.60
C SER A 45 -10.23 9.16 3.11
N VAL A 46 -9.39 10.13 2.75
CA VAL A 46 -8.96 10.35 1.36
C VAL A 46 -7.49 9.95 1.24
N PHE A 47 -7.20 9.00 0.36
CA PHE A 47 -5.86 8.46 0.15
C PHE A 47 -5.19 9.01 -1.12
N SER A 48 -3.88 8.80 -1.25
CA SER A 48 -3.13 9.09 -2.47
C SER A 48 -3.61 8.22 -3.64
N THR A 49 -3.71 8.81 -4.83
CA THR A 49 -4.12 8.10 -6.05
C THR A 49 -3.00 7.29 -6.71
N ALA A 50 -1.75 7.55 -6.30
CA ALA A 50 -0.57 6.81 -6.71
C ALA A 50 0.08 6.18 -5.47
N PRO A 51 -0.38 4.99 -5.02
CA PRO A 51 0.28 4.29 -3.93
C PRO A 51 1.67 3.82 -4.35
N TYR A 52 2.50 3.54 -3.35
CA TYR A 52 3.83 2.98 -3.57
C TYR A 52 3.78 1.46 -3.53
N LEU A 53 4.58 0.82 -4.36
CA LEU A 53 4.75 -0.62 -4.32
C LEU A 53 5.71 -1.00 -3.18
N TYR A 54 5.31 -1.97 -2.37
CA TYR A 54 6.18 -2.59 -1.38
C TYR A 54 6.23 -4.10 -1.60
N ILE A 55 7.44 -4.61 -1.80
CA ILE A 55 7.73 -6.04 -1.90
C ILE A 55 8.63 -6.36 -0.71
N ASP A 56 8.21 -7.29 0.15
CA ASP A 56 9.08 -7.78 1.21
C ASP A 56 10.38 -8.34 0.61
N LEU A 57 11.50 -8.23 1.31
CA LEU A 57 12.83 -8.68 0.89
C LEU A 57 12.88 -10.16 0.51
N ARG A 58 11.93 -10.97 0.99
CA ARG A 58 11.79 -12.39 0.64
C ARG A 58 10.98 -12.62 -0.64
N GLY A 59 10.41 -11.58 -1.23
CA GLY A 59 9.54 -11.64 -2.41
C GLY A 59 8.18 -12.31 -2.14
N GLN A 60 7.84 -12.56 -0.87
CA GLN A 60 6.66 -13.35 -0.49
C GLN A 60 5.39 -12.52 -0.35
N THR A 61 5.54 -11.24 0.01
CA THR A 61 4.41 -10.34 0.22
C THR A 61 4.54 -9.15 -0.70
N CYS A 62 3.59 -9.02 -1.62
CA CYS A 62 3.40 -7.85 -2.46
C CYS A 62 2.23 -7.04 -1.89
N GLY A 63 2.47 -5.79 -1.56
CA GLY A 63 1.43 -4.89 -1.09
C GLY A 63 1.68 -3.46 -1.52
N LEU A 64 0.76 -2.60 -1.13
CA LEU A 64 0.71 -1.21 -1.55
C LEU A 64 0.69 -0.31 -0.33
N ILE A 65 1.50 0.75 -0.35
CA ILE A 65 1.51 1.78 0.67
C ILE A 65 0.71 2.97 0.16
N PHE A 66 -0.40 3.26 0.82
CA PHE A 66 -1.24 4.43 0.60
C PHE A 66 -0.92 5.48 1.65
N ARG A 67 -1.02 6.75 1.27
CA ARG A 67 -0.89 7.88 2.21
C ARG A 67 -2.23 8.55 2.40
N GLU A 68 -2.67 8.73 3.64
CA GLU A 68 -3.85 9.53 3.94
C GLU A 68 -3.53 11.02 3.81
N GLN A 69 -4.36 11.77 3.08
CA GLN A 69 -4.08 13.17 2.76
C GLN A 69 -4.20 14.11 3.97
N ALA A 70 -5.03 13.78 4.96
CA ALA A 70 -5.28 14.65 6.11
C ALA A 70 -4.16 14.59 7.16
N THR A 71 -3.50 13.43 7.30
CA THR A 71 -2.58 13.14 8.41
C THR A 71 -1.18 12.76 7.95
N ASP A 72 -0.98 12.53 6.64
CA ASP A 72 0.21 11.92 6.05
C ASP A 72 0.56 10.52 6.58
N GLU A 73 -0.34 9.88 7.33
CA GLU A 73 -0.15 8.51 7.78
C GLU A 73 -0.16 7.51 6.64
N LEU A 74 0.50 6.39 6.88
CA LEU A 74 0.72 5.36 5.87
C LEU A 74 -0.10 4.11 6.17
N PHE A 75 -0.67 3.55 5.11
CA PHE A 75 -1.51 2.37 5.17
C PHE A 75 -0.93 1.34 4.21
N TYR A 76 -0.35 0.29 4.77
CA TYR A 76 0.16 -0.84 4.01
C TYR A 76 -0.95 -1.86 3.82
N VAL A 77 -1.34 -2.10 2.57
CA VAL A 77 -2.42 -3.03 2.21
C VAL A 77 -1.84 -4.17 1.41
N TYR A 78 -2.08 -5.40 1.86
CA TYR A 78 -1.48 -6.58 1.25
C TYR A 78 -2.39 -7.81 1.32
N ARG A 79 -2.11 -8.77 0.42
CA ARG A 79 -2.68 -10.11 0.49
C ARG A 79 -1.90 -10.88 1.55
N GLU A 80 -2.59 -11.49 2.50
CA GLU A 80 -1.96 -12.47 3.38
C GLU A 80 -1.36 -13.56 2.50
N ALA A 81 -0.09 -13.91 2.71
CA ALA A 81 0.51 -15.04 2.03
C ALA A 81 -0.28 -16.29 2.44
N GLU A 82 -0.85 -17.01 1.45
CA GLU A 82 -1.44 -18.33 1.73
C GLU A 82 -0.34 -19.20 2.36
N GLY A 83 -0.64 -19.72 3.56
CA GLY A 83 0.35 -20.13 4.56
C GLY A 83 1.56 -20.92 4.06
N SER A 84 2.73 -20.52 4.53
CA SER A 84 3.82 -21.46 4.79
C SER A 84 3.41 -22.35 5.96
N HIS A 85 2.77 -23.48 5.66
CA HIS A 85 2.54 -24.58 6.60
C HIS A 85 3.30 -25.81 6.14
#